data_AF-A0A380H6W6-F1
#
_entry.id   AF-A0A380H6W6-F1
#
_cell.length_a   1.000
_cell.length_b   1.000
_cell.length_c   1.000
_cell.angle_alpha   90.00
_cell.angle_beta   90.00
_cell.angle_gamma   90.00
#
_symmetry.space_group_name_H-M   'P 1'
#
loop_
_entity.id
_entity.type
_entity.pdbx_description
1 polymer ?
#
loop_
_entity_poly.entity_id
_entity_poly.type
_entity_poly.pdbx_seq_one_letter_code
_entity_poly.pdbx_strand_id
1 'polypeptide(L)'
;MSLTIILSVLIVILIGVMILNQRYMKDRVETEEYARNQLIAKNSILSEENLSLKNQMLSTNNDIGYCAFKNAKRELKKILNGFKEQGRLKFYSIIPTSNLAVKHPLFEYARSFDFIIITDVGLINVDVKNWNQKTFYHFDVPDRHLEEGNYHFNSEKVVGHYVSSRYHSQFNTTRSGVYTFIEILQNNRVIYEFYDHDPYQKAANNAKALKDKIESDYNFKIQSIGIIYFSDGSVNIIEGSEERDKYVDTVSTPTSLEKVIEDAIQLSKHPLNDEQLSEISEGFKQHMNN
;
A
#
# COMPACT_ATOMS: atom_id res chain seq x y z
N MET A 1 -40.58 -32.87 -43.26
CA MET A 1 -39.38 -32.09 -43.59
C MET A 1 -39.08 -30.95 -42.60
N SER A 2 -40.07 -30.26 -42.01
CA SER A 2 -39.77 -29.22 -41.01
C SER A 2 -39.14 -29.78 -39.73
N LEU A 3 -39.65 -30.91 -39.23
CA LEU A 3 -39.16 -31.53 -37.99
C LEU A 3 -37.68 -31.98 -38.09
N THR A 4 -37.28 -32.50 -39.24
CA THR A 4 -35.89 -32.92 -39.51
C THR A 4 -34.95 -31.72 -39.60
N ILE A 5 -35.39 -30.60 -40.17
CA ILE A 5 -34.60 -29.36 -40.24
C ILE A 5 -34.43 -28.76 -38.85
N ILE A 6 -35.51 -28.73 -38.04
CA ILE A 6 -35.47 -28.24 -36.65
C ILE A 6 -34.49 -29.08 -35.82
N LEU A 7 -34.52 -30.41 -35.97
CA LEU A 7 -33.61 -31.30 -35.26
C LEU A 7 -32.14 -31.06 -35.66
N SER A 8 -31.86 -30.87 -36.95
CA SER A 8 -30.51 -30.56 -37.43
C SER A 8 -29.98 -29.23 -36.87
N VAL A 9 -30.81 -28.19 -36.81
CA VAL A 9 -30.41 -26.89 -36.22
C VAL A 9 -30.12 -27.03 -34.73
N LEU A 10 -30.93 -27.79 -34.00
CA LEU A 10 -30.77 -28.01 -32.56
C LEU A 10 -29.46 -28.75 -32.25
N ILE A 11 -29.09 -29.74 -33.08
CA ILE A 11 -27.82 -30.47 -32.96
C ILE A 11 -26.62 -29.52 -33.16
N VAL A 12 -26.66 -28.63 -34.15
CA VAL A 12 -25.56 -27.68 -34.41
C VAL A 12 -25.36 -26.72 -33.24
N ILE A 13 -26.44 -26.22 -32.65
CA ILE A 13 -26.38 -25.35 -31.46
C ILE A 13 -25.77 -26.10 -30.28
N LEU A 14 -26.17 -27.35 -30.06
CA LEU A 14 -25.67 -28.19 -28.96
C LEU A 14 -24.16 -28.46 -29.08
N ILE A 15 -23.68 -28.71 -30.30
CA ILE A 15 -22.25 -28.85 -30.59
C ILE A 15 -21.50 -27.54 -30.30
N GLY A 16 -22.06 -26.39 -30.71
CA GLY A 16 -21.47 -25.08 -30.43
C GLY A 16 -21.31 -24.80 -28.93
N VAL A 17 -22.35 -25.08 -28.14
CA VAL A 17 -22.33 -24.93 -26.67
C VAL A 17 -21.31 -25.87 -26.03
N MET A 18 -21.21 -27.12 -26.53
CA MET A 18 -20.26 -28.10 -26.01
C MET A 18 -18.80 -27.68 -26.26
N ILE A 19 -18.49 -27.11 -27.42
CA ILE A 19 -17.15 -26.60 -27.75
C ILE A 19 -16.79 -25.37 -26.88
N LEU A 20 -17.74 -24.45 -26.67
CA LEU A 20 -17.56 -23.30 -25.77
C LEU A 20 -17.30 -23.74 -24.32
N ASN A 21 -18.08 -24.71 -23.83
CA ASN A 21 -17.89 -25.25 -22.48
C ASN A 21 -16.57 -26.01 -22.33
N GLN A 22 -16.13 -26.73 -23.37
CA GLN A 22 -14.81 -27.37 -23.37
C GLN A 22 -13.67 -26.35 -23.31
N ARG A 23 -13.75 -25.24 -24.06
CA ARG A 23 -12.74 -24.17 -23.98
C ARG A 23 -12.74 -23.52 -22.61
N TYR A 24 -13.92 -23.16 -22.09
CA TYR A 24 -14.03 -22.55 -20.76
C TYR A 24 -13.52 -23.45 -19.63
N MET A 25 -13.80 -24.75 -19.69
CA MET A 25 -13.28 -25.72 -18.73
C MET A 25 -11.77 -25.94 -18.89
N LYS A 26 -11.26 -25.91 -20.13
CA LYS A 26 -9.83 -26.03 -20.41
C LYS A 26 -9.05 -24.85 -19.82
N ASP A 27 -9.53 -23.61 -20.02
CA ASP A 27 -8.91 -22.41 -19.43
C ASP A 27 -8.93 -22.46 -17.88
N ARG A 28 -10.00 -23.03 -17.31
CA ARG A 28 -10.12 -23.22 -15.85
C ARG A 28 -9.19 -24.32 -15.32
N VAL A 29 -9.05 -25.42 -16.04
CA VAL A 29 -8.14 -26.52 -15.68
C VAL A 29 -6.69 -26.07 -15.83
N GLU A 30 -6.35 -25.33 -16.88
CA GLU A 30 -5.01 -24.76 -17.06
C GLU A 30 -4.66 -23.75 -15.97
N THR A 31 -5.62 -22.96 -15.49
CA THR A 31 -5.41 -22.05 -14.35
C THR A 31 -5.29 -22.78 -13.01
N GLU A 32 -6.04 -23.86 -12.77
CA GLU A 32 -5.90 -24.70 -11.58
C GLU A 32 -4.60 -25.52 -11.60
N GLU A 33 -4.20 -26.06 -12.75
CA GLU A 33 -2.95 -26.78 -12.93
C GLU A 33 -1.75 -25.84 -12.82
N TYR A 34 -1.86 -24.62 -13.34
CA TYR A 34 -0.89 -23.55 -13.10
C TYR A 34 -0.82 -23.17 -11.62
N ALA A 35 -1.94 -23.00 -10.92
CA ALA A 35 -1.95 -22.71 -9.48
C ALA A 35 -1.29 -23.85 -8.68
N ARG A 36 -1.54 -25.10 -9.07
CA ARG A 36 -0.93 -26.28 -8.45
C ARG A 36 0.55 -26.38 -8.74
N ASN A 37 0.97 -26.15 -9.98
CA ASN A 37 2.37 -26.17 -10.38
C ASN A 37 3.14 -24.97 -9.81
N GLN A 38 2.50 -23.81 -9.68
CA GLN A 38 3.06 -22.65 -8.99
C GLN A 38 3.13 -22.92 -7.48
N LEU A 39 2.19 -23.63 -6.86
CA LEU A 39 2.28 -24.07 -5.47
C LEU A 39 3.38 -25.10 -5.24
N ILE A 40 3.57 -26.05 -6.16
CA ILE A 40 4.62 -27.07 -6.09
C ILE A 40 5.99 -26.43 -6.33
N ALA A 41 6.13 -25.61 -7.37
CA ALA A 41 7.36 -24.89 -7.68
C ALA A 41 7.70 -23.85 -6.62
N LYS A 42 6.72 -23.10 -6.11
CA LYS A 42 6.91 -22.23 -4.95
C LYS A 42 7.23 -23.05 -3.72
N ASN A 43 6.59 -24.19 -3.41
CA ASN A 43 7.00 -24.99 -2.24
C ASN A 43 8.43 -25.52 -2.36
N SER A 44 8.87 -25.94 -3.55
CA SER A 44 10.25 -26.43 -3.74
C SER A 44 11.28 -25.30 -3.70
N ILE A 45 10.98 -24.14 -4.30
CA ILE A 45 11.87 -22.97 -4.32
C ILE A 45 11.86 -22.26 -2.95
N LEU A 46 10.69 -22.08 -2.33
CA LEU A 46 10.54 -21.54 -0.98
C LEU A 46 11.13 -22.50 0.06
N SER A 47 11.16 -23.82 -0.14
CA SER A 47 11.77 -24.73 0.86
C SER A 47 13.31 -24.68 0.86
N GLU A 48 13.96 -24.22 -0.20
CA GLU A 48 15.42 -24.10 -0.27
C GLU A 48 15.90 -22.64 -0.09
N GLU A 49 15.22 -21.67 -0.73
CA GLU A 49 15.51 -20.24 -0.56
C GLU A 49 14.92 -19.64 0.71
N ASN A 50 13.74 -20.05 1.20
CA ASN A 50 13.37 -19.62 2.56
C ASN A 50 14.22 -20.34 3.59
N LEU A 51 14.79 -21.52 3.37
CA LEU A 51 15.62 -22.11 4.42
C LEU A 51 16.93 -21.33 4.58
N SER A 52 17.49 -20.77 3.49
CA SER A 52 18.64 -19.86 3.56
C SER A 52 18.29 -18.44 4.04
N LEU A 53 17.19 -17.84 3.56
CA LEU A 53 16.70 -16.53 4.02
C LEU A 53 16.15 -16.55 5.44
N LYS A 54 15.40 -17.60 5.82
CA LYS A 54 14.95 -17.84 7.20
C LYS A 54 16.14 -18.10 8.11
N ASN A 55 17.21 -18.78 7.69
CA ASN A 55 18.41 -18.92 8.52
C ASN A 55 19.20 -17.59 8.63
N GLN A 56 19.21 -16.74 7.60
CA GLN A 56 19.74 -15.38 7.72
C GLN A 56 18.88 -14.49 8.64
N MET A 57 17.55 -14.56 8.54
CA MET A 57 16.60 -13.79 9.35
C MET A 57 16.46 -14.32 10.79
N LEU A 58 16.57 -15.63 11.02
CA LEU A 58 16.55 -16.26 12.34
C LEU A 58 17.82 -15.96 13.14
N SER A 59 18.92 -15.57 12.48
CA SER A 59 20.11 -15.09 13.18
C SER A 59 19.94 -13.68 13.78
N THR A 60 18.87 -12.96 13.40
CA THR A 60 18.62 -11.57 13.82
C THR A 60 17.13 -11.26 14.02
N ASN A 61 16.31 -12.12 14.65
CA ASN A 61 14.94 -11.72 14.96
C ASN A 61 14.37 -12.38 16.21
N ASN A 62 14.26 -11.58 17.27
CA ASN A 62 13.11 -11.58 18.18
C ASN A 62 12.71 -10.09 18.36
N ASP A 63 11.41 -9.78 18.19
CA ASP A 63 10.76 -8.45 18.26
C ASP A 63 10.94 -7.49 17.04
N ILE A 64 10.34 -7.88 15.92
CA ILE A 64 10.43 -7.19 14.61
C ILE A 64 9.67 -5.85 14.58
N GLY A 65 8.55 -5.71 15.28
CA GLY A 65 7.73 -4.48 15.24
C GLY A 65 8.46 -3.26 15.80
N TYR A 66 8.97 -3.33 17.03
CA TYR A 66 9.69 -2.22 17.66
C TYR A 66 11.01 -1.88 16.93
N CYS A 67 11.71 -2.89 16.44
CA CYS A 67 12.95 -2.70 15.68
C CYS A 67 12.71 -1.99 14.34
N ALA A 68 11.62 -2.31 13.63
CA ALA A 68 11.22 -1.64 12.39
C ALA A 68 10.99 -0.14 12.59
N PHE A 69 10.21 0.25 13.62
CA PHE A 69 10.00 1.68 13.94
C PHE A 69 11.29 2.40 14.32
N LYS A 70 12.16 1.77 15.12
CA LYS A 70 13.44 2.35 15.52
C LYS A 70 14.38 2.53 14.31
N ASN A 71 14.42 1.54 13.42
CA ASN A 71 15.20 1.59 12.19
C ASN A 71 14.67 2.67 11.25
N ALA A 72 13.35 2.73 11.02
CA ALA A 72 12.74 3.76 10.20
C ALA A 72 13.04 5.17 10.73
N LYS A 73 12.90 5.39 12.04
CA LYS A 73 13.28 6.66 12.68
C LYS A 73 14.75 6.99 12.50
N ARG A 74 15.65 5.99 12.55
CA ARG A 74 17.09 6.18 12.33
C ARG A 74 17.38 6.60 10.89
N GLU A 75 16.78 5.93 9.91
CA GLU A 75 16.95 6.27 8.49
C GLU A 75 16.37 7.65 8.18
N LEU A 76 15.17 7.97 8.67
CA LEU A 76 14.57 9.30 8.54
C LEU A 76 15.48 10.39 9.11
N LYS A 77 16.03 10.19 10.31
CA LYS A 77 17.01 11.14 10.89
C LYS A 77 18.24 11.31 10.02
N LYS A 78 18.77 10.22 9.46
CA LYS A 78 19.95 10.26 8.58
C LYS A 78 19.66 11.10 7.34
N ILE A 79 18.53 10.86 6.67
CA ILE A 79 18.09 11.58 5.46
C ILE A 79 17.87 13.07 5.78
N LEU A 80 17.10 13.38 6.84
CA LEU A 80 16.80 14.76 7.23
C LEU A 80 18.04 15.53 7.69
N ASN A 81 18.98 14.87 8.39
CA ASN A 81 20.28 15.46 8.71
C ASN A 81 21.08 15.77 7.45
N GLY A 82 21.09 14.87 6.47
CA GLY A 82 21.73 15.11 5.17
C GLY A 82 21.18 16.37 4.49
N PHE A 83 19.86 16.52 4.43
CA PHE A 83 19.24 17.74 3.88
C PHE A 83 19.54 19.00 4.70
N LYS A 84 19.64 18.88 6.03
CA LYS A 84 20.02 19.99 6.91
C LYS A 84 21.48 20.42 6.70
N GLU A 85 22.40 19.46 6.60
CA GLU A 85 23.83 19.71 6.34
C GLU A 85 24.04 20.34 4.95
N GLN A 86 23.23 19.97 3.97
CA GLN A 86 23.21 20.56 2.64
C GLN A 86 22.56 21.96 2.59
N GLY A 87 22.03 22.47 3.71
CA GLY A 87 21.35 23.77 3.78
C GLY A 87 19.97 23.80 3.09
N ARG A 88 19.40 22.63 2.77
CA ARG A 88 18.09 22.49 2.11
C ARG A 88 16.93 22.45 3.10
N LEU A 89 17.20 22.10 4.36
CA LEU A 89 16.30 22.20 5.49
C LEU A 89 16.97 23.02 6.58
N LYS A 90 16.25 23.96 7.19
CA LYS A 90 16.77 24.70 8.35
C LYS A 90 16.51 23.95 9.66
N PHE A 91 15.30 23.42 9.79
CA PHE A 91 14.84 22.76 10.99
C PHE A 91 13.91 21.61 10.66
N TYR A 92 13.98 20.57 11.48
CA TYR A 92 12.98 19.51 11.49
C TYR A 92 12.72 19.01 12.92
N SER A 93 11.51 18.53 13.17
CA SER A 93 11.14 17.80 14.38
C SER A 93 10.39 16.53 14.03
N ILE A 94 10.82 15.39 14.57
CA ILE A 94 10.15 14.10 14.37
C ILE A 94 9.32 13.80 15.61
N ILE A 95 8.00 13.79 15.46
CA ILE A 95 7.03 13.54 16.53
C ILE A 95 6.47 12.12 16.36
N PRO A 96 6.77 11.19 17.29
CA PRO A 96 6.13 9.88 17.30
C PRO A 96 4.68 10.02 17.76
N THR A 97 3.75 9.51 16.97
CA THR A 97 2.30 9.60 17.24
C THR A 97 1.84 8.65 18.33
N SER A 98 2.63 7.61 18.64
CA SER A 98 2.40 6.68 19.76
C SER A 98 2.21 7.40 21.10
N ASN A 99 2.81 8.58 21.23
CA ASN A 99 2.78 9.37 22.45
C ASN A 99 1.70 10.46 22.41
N LEU A 100 0.92 10.57 21.33
CA LEU A 100 -0.11 11.59 21.19
C LEU A 100 -1.33 11.24 22.05
N ALA A 101 -1.80 12.16 22.88
CA ALA A 101 -2.99 11.93 23.69
C ALA A 101 -4.24 11.84 22.81
N VAL A 102 -5.15 10.92 23.15
CA VAL A 102 -6.43 10.70 22.44
C VAL A 102 -7.27 11.99 22.35
N LYS A 103 -7.15 12.87 23.35
CA LYS A 103 -7.84 14.16 23.41
C LYS A 103 -7.25 15.24 22.49
N HIS A 104 -6.12 14.99 21.84
CA HIS A 104 -5.47 15.97 20.97
C HIS A 104 -6.39 16.27 19.76
N PRO A 105 -6.63 17.55 19.38
CA PRO A 105 -7.53 17.90 18.27
C PRO A 105 -7.18 17.22 16.93
N LEU A 106 -5.88 17.04 16.68
CA LEU A 106 -5.33 16.32 15.51
C LEU A 106 -5.25 14.79 15.66
N PHE A 107 -5.64 14.20 16.80
CA PHE A 107 -5.40 12.77 17.10
C PHE A 107 -5.96 11.83 16.05
N GLU A 108 -7.23 12.02 15.64
CA GLU A 108 -7.90 11.11 14.69
C GLU A 108 -7.18 11.03 13.34
N TYR A 109 -6.56 12.12 12.90
CA TYR A 109 -5.84 12.17 11.62
C TYR A 109 -4.37 11.79 11.78
N ALA A 110 -3.74 12.19 12.89
CA ALA A 110 -2.33 11.90 13.15
C ALA A 110 -2.09 10.44 13.49
N ARG A 111 -3.02 9.76 14.18
CA ARG A 111 -2.86 8.36 14.65
C ARG A 111 -2.74 7.33 13.53
N SER A 112 -3.04 7.68 12.28
CA SER A 112 -2.80 6.78 11.14
C SER A 112 -1.35 6.74 10.68
N PHE A 113 -0.53 7.69 11.14
CA PHE A 113 0.90 7.75 10.87
C PHE A 113 1.65 7.37 12.13
N ASP A 114 2.86 6.85 12.01
CA ASP A 114 3.74 6.56 13.15
C ASP A 114 4.59 7.77 13.52
N PHE A 115 4.94 8.58 12.52
CA PHE A 115 5.71 9.80 12.69
C PHE A 115 5.06 10.97 11.96
N ILE A 116 4.95 12.10 12.65
CA ILE A 116 4.71 13.41 12.03
C ILE A 116 6.03 14.16 12.05
N ILE A 117 6.56 14.45 10.87
CA ILE A 117 7.79 15.21 10.73
C ILE A 117 7.40 16.63 10.33
N ILE A 118 7.69 17.57 11.21
CA ILE A 118 7.45 19.00 10.97
C ILE A 118 8.76 19.60 10.48
N THR A 119 8.74 20.25 9.33
CA THR A 119 9.92 20.88 8.71
C THR A 119 9.60 22.31 8.31
N ASP A 120 10.63 23.11 8.01
CA ASP A 120 10.44 24.46 7.45
C ASP A 120 9.79 24.46 6.06
N VAL A 121 9.65 23.30 5.41
CA VAL A 121 8.96 23.18 4.10
C VAL A 121 7.53 22.62 4.21
N GLY A 122 7.12 22.14 5.39
CA GLY A 122 5.80 21.55 5.63
C GLY A 122 5.82 20.28 6.48
N LEU A 123 4.77 19.48 6.36
CA LEU A 123 4.56 18.24 7.09
C LEU A 123 4.86 17.01 6.24
N ILE A 124 5.62 16.09 6.79
CA ILE A 124 5.87 14.77 6.21
C ILE A 124 5.35 13.74 7.21
N ASN A 125 4.23 13.10 6.88
CA ASN A 125 3.55 12.16 7.75
C ASN A 125 3.91 10.74 7.32
N VAL A 126 4.63 9.98 8.15
CA VAL A 126 5.16 8.67 7.78
C VAL A 126 4.39 7.57 8.51
N ASP A 127 3.79 6.67 7.75
CA ASP A 127 3.18 5.41 8.20
C ASP A 127 4.13 4.26 7.85
N VAL A 128 4.72 3.63 8.86
CA VAL A 128 5.69 2.55 8.71
C VAL A 128 4.96 1.22 8.67
N LYS A 129 5.12 0.52 7.55
CA LYS A 129 4.59 -0.82 7.35
C LYS A 129 5.70 -1.86 7.35
N ASN A 130 5.30 -3.08 7.73
CA ASN A 130 6.10 -4.29 7.61
C ASN A 130 5.20 -5.36 7.03
N TRP A 131 5.44 -5.71 5.77
CA TRP A 131 4.68 -6.74 5.06
C TRP A 131 5.66 -7.78 4.57
N ASN A 132 6.01 -8.71 5.45
CA ASN A 132 6.83 -9.89 5.11
C ASN A 132 6.18 -10.84 4.08
N GLN A 133 4.99 -10.50 3.56
CA GLN A 133 4.17 -11.32 2.69
C GLN A 133 3.86 -10.59 1.39
N LYS A 134 3.57 -11.37 0.34
CA LYS A 134 3.20 -10.82 -0.97
C LYS A 134 1.92 -10.00 -0.82
N THR A 135 2.01 -8.70 -1.08
CA THR A 135 0.91 -7.75 -0.84
C THR A 135 0.40 -7.21 -2.15
N PHE A 136 -0.91 -7.39 -2.36
CA PHE A 136 -1.65 -6.79 -3.45
C PHE A 136 -2.18 -5.45 -2.97
N TYR A 137 -1.59 -4.38 -3.49
CA TYR A 137 -1.75 -3.04 -2.99
C TYR A 137 -2.57 -2.20 -3.94
N HIS A 138 -3.63 -1.58 -3.41
CA HIS A 138 -4.46 -0.61 -4.11
C HIS A 138 -5.11 -1.14 -5.42
N PHE A 139 -5.87 -2.25 -5.33
CA PHE A 139 -6.62 -2.84 -6.44
C PHE A 139 -8.08 -2.42 -6.47
N ASP A 140 -8.58 -1.98 -7.61
CA ASP A 140 -9.96 -1.55 -7.82
C ASP A 140 -10.89 -2.67 -8.32
N VAL A 141 -12.20 -2.54 -8.05
CA VAL A 141 -13.26 -3.43 -8.57
C VAL A 141 -14.53 -2.63 -8.90
N PRO A 142 -15.08 -2.73 -10.14
CA PRO A 142 -14.44 -3.29 -11.32
C PRO A 142 -13.18 -2.47 -11.68
N ASP A 143 -12.21 -3.13 -12.31
CA ASP A 143 -10.97 -2.46 -12.74
C ASP A 143 -11.32 -1.39 -13.76
N ARG A 144 -11.20 -0.13 -13.33
CA ARG A 144 -11.56 1.07 -14.09
C ARG A 144 -10.59 1.32 -15.23
N HIS A 145 -9.44 0.62 -15.22
CA HIS A 145 -8.35 0.79 -16.15
C HIS A 145 -8.26 -0.35 -17.17
N LEU A 146 -9.13 -1.37 -17.11
CA LEU A 146 -9.23 -2.43 -18.14
C LEU A 146 -9.50 -1.92 -19.57
N GLU A 147 -10.04 -0.70 -19.73
CA GLU A 147 -10.42 -0.17 -21.05
C GLU A 147 -9.24 0.45 -21.83
N GLU A 148 -8.10 0.72 -21.18
CA GLU A 148 -6.92 1.23 -21.89
C GLU A 148 -6.13 0.06 -22.47
N GLY A 149 -6.40 -0.28 -23.73
CA GLY A 149 -5.93 -1.46 -24.46
C GLY A 149 -4.42 -1.62 -24.67
N ASN A 150 -3.61 -1.42 -23.64
CA ASN A 150 -2.16 -1.50 -23.67
C ASN A 150 -1.61 -2.05 -22.34
N TYR A 151 -1.79 -3.35 -22.11
CA TYR A 151 -1.24 -3.98 -20.92
C TYR A 151 -0.45 -5.24 -21.24
N HIS A 152 0.87 -5.14 -21.09
CA HIS A 152 1.65 -6.24 -20.56
C HIS A 152 1.32 -6.39 -19.07
N PHE A 153 0.16 -6.96 -18.73
CA PHE A 153 -0.10 -7.33 -17.34
C PHE A 153 0.91 -8.40 -16.94
N ASN A 154 1.72 -8.13 -15.91
CA ASN A 154 2.41 -9.19 -15.19
C ASN A 154 1.33 -10.14 -14.63
N SER A 155 1.55 -11.45 -14.75
CA SER A 155 0.69 -12.52 -14.21
C SER A 155 0.18 -12.25 -12.80
N GLU A 156 0.96 -11.57 -11.96
CA GLU A 156 0.57 -11.24 -10.60
C GLU A 156 -0.51 -10.16 -10.51
N LYS A 157 -0.54 -9.18 -11.41
CA LYS A 157 -1.63 -8.18 -11.46
C LYS A 157 -2.95 -8.85 -11.83
N VAL A 158 -2.92 -9.78 -12.78
CA VAL A 158 -4.10 -10.58 -13.17
C VAL A 158 -4.65 -11.36 -11.98
N VAL A 159 -3.78 -11.99 -11.18
CA VAL A 159 -4.18 -12.65 -9.93
C VAL A 159 -4.79 -11.65 -8.94
N GLY A 160 -4.19 -10.46 -8.81
CA GLY A 160 -4.69 -9.39 -7.94
C GLY A 160 -6.14 -9.00 -8.26
N HIS A 161 -6.42 -8.65 -9.51
CA HIS A 161 -7.77 -8.29 -9.96
C HIS A 161 -8.77 -9.46 -9.87
N TYR A 162 -8.30 -10.69 -10.14
CA TYR A 162 -9.16 -11.88 -9.98
C TYR A 162 -9.57 -12.08 -8.52
N VAL A 163 -8.62 -12.00 -7.59
CA VAL A 163 -8.86 -12.21 -6.16
C VAL A 163 -9.73 -11.09 -5.60
N SER A 164 -9.48 -9.83 -5.94
CA SER A 164 -10.32 -8.70 -5.51
C SER A 164 -11.76 -8.82 -6.05
N SER A 165 -11.93 -9.20 -7.32
CA SER A 165 -13.25 -9.43 -7.93
C SER A 165 -14.02 -10.60 -7.29
N ARG A 166 -13.32 -11.70 -6.96
CA ARG A 166 -13.92 -12.82 -6.23
C ARG A 166 -14.36 -12.44 -4.83
N TYR A 167 -13.54 -11.69 -4.09
CA TYR A 167 -13.92 -11.17 -2.78
C TYR A 167 -15.15 -10.26 -2.88
N HIS A 168 -15.14 -9.30 -3.81
CA HIS A 168 -16.26 -8.38 -4.03
C HIS A 168 -17.57 -9.10 -4.37
N SER A 169 -17.52 -10.11 -5.25
CA SER A 169 -18.70 -10.89 -5.65
C SER A 169 -19.24 -11.81 -4.54
N GLN A 170 -18.41 -12.30 -3.62
CA GLN A 170 -18.86 -13.13 -2.50
C GLN A 170 -19.75 -12.36 -1.52
N PHE A 171 -19.49 -11.07 -1.31
CA PHE A 171 -20.22 -10.25 -0.35
C PHE A 171 -21.33 -9.40 -0.98
N ASN A 172 -21.56 -9.54 -2.29
CA ASN A 172 -22.60 -8.85 -3.06
C ASN A 172 -22.65 -7.34 -2.78
N THR A 173 -21.48 -6.74 -2.57
CA THR A 173 -21.37 -5.36 -2.12
C THR A 173 -21.52 -4.42 -3.31
N THR A 174 -22.15 -3.27 -3.14
CA THR A 174 -22.14 -2.19 -4.15
C THR A 174 -20.90 -1.29 -4.03
N ARG A 175 -19.89 -1.69 -3.23
CA ARG A 175 -18.69 -0.89 -2.99
C ARG A 175 -17.75 -0.97 -4.19
N SER A 176 -17.72 0.09 -5.01
CA SER A 176 -16.72 0.32 -6.06
C SER A 176 -15.35 0.75 -5.49
N GLY A 177 -14.96 0.14 -4.36
CA GLY A 177 -13.83 0.55 -3.54
C GLY A 177 -12.51 -0.06 -4.00
N VAL A 178 -11.43 0.50 -3.47
CA VAL A 178 -10.08 -0.02 -3.65
C VAL A 178 -9.74 -0.96 -2.49
N TYR A 179 -9.05 -2.05 -2.79
CA TYR A 179 -8.70 -3.12 -1.86
C TYR A 179 -7.18 -3.26 -1.78
N THR A 180 -6.70 -3.41 -0.55
CA THR A 180 -5.36 -3.94 -0.29
C THR A 180 -5.51 -5.26 0.46
N PHE A 181 -4.72 -6.26 0.11
CA PHE A 181 -4.77 -7.58 0.74
C PHE A 181 -3.43 -8.30 0.64
N ILE A 182 -3.17 -9.23 1.57
CA ILE A 182 -1.94 -10.01 1.63
C ILE A 182 -2.19 -11.48 1.30
N GLU A 183 -1.19 -12.12 0.67
CA GLU A 183 -1.14 -13.55 0.44
C GLU A 183 -0.41 -14.26 1.59
N ILE A 184 -1.14 -15.10 2.31
CA ILE A 184 -0.62 -15.96 3.38
C ILE A 184 -0.49 -17.38 2.85
N LEU A 185 0.74 -17.86 2.77
CA LEU A 185 1.04 -19.25 2.43
C LEU A 185 0.95 -20.12 3.69
N GLN A 186 0.09 -21.13 3.65
CA GLN A 186 0.03 -22.20 4.64
C GLN A 186 0.37 -23.53 3.97
N ASN A 187 0.79 -24.53 4.74
CA ASN A 187 1.34 -25.80 4.24
C ASN A 187 0.57 -26.43 3.06
N ASN A 188 -0.76 -26.31 3.04
CA ASN A 188 -1.63 -26.88 1.99
C ASN A 188 -2.63 -25.88 1.38
N ARG A 189 -2.53 -24.57 1.65
CA ARG A 189 -3.48 -23.58 1.10
C ARG A 189 -2.89 -22.18 1.03
N VAL A 190 -3.43 -21.40 0.10
CA VAL A 190 -3.21 -19.95 0.03
C VAL A 190 -4.43 -19.26 0.63
N ILE A 191 -4.20 -18.32 1.56
CA ILE A 191 -5.25 -17.48 2.13
C ILE A 191 -4.97 -16.05 1.70
N TYR A 192 -6.01 -15.33 1.28
CA TYR A 192 -5.95 -13.90 1.05
C TYR A 192 -6.65 -13.18 2.20
N GLU A 193 -5.92 -12.33 2.90
CA GLU A 193 -6.45 -11.51 4.00
C GLU A 193 -6.57 -10.06 3.54
N PHE A 194 -7.80 -9.54 3.54
CA PHE A 194 -8.14 -8.21 3.09
C PHE A 194 -8.11 -7.23 4.26
N TYR A 195 -7.52 -6.05 4.03
CA TYR A 195 -7.62 -4.95 4.99
C TYR A 195 -9.01 -4.34 4.95
N ASP A 196 -9.49 -3.90 6.12
CA ASP A 196 -10.77 -3.17 6.24
C ASP A 196 -10.79 -1.88 5.43
N HIS A 197 -9.62 -1.24 5.31
CA HIS A 197 -9.40 0.00 4.58
C HIS A 197 -8.09 -0.06 3.82
N ASP A 198 -8.10 0.52 2.61
CA ASP A 198 -6.90 0.70 1.81
C ASP A 198 -5.93 1.68 2.52
N PRO A 199 -4.69 1.24 2.86
CA PRO A 199 -3.75 2.09 3.58
C PRO A 199 -3.37 3.34 2.80
N TYR A 200 -3.24 3.24 1.48
CA TYR A 200 -2.91 4.36 0.60
C TYR A 200 -3.96 5.46 0.65
N GLN A 201 -5.22 5.11 0.39
CA GLN A 201 -6.34 6.05 0.43
C GLN A 201 -6.55 6.64 1.84
N LYS A 202 -6.35 5.83 2.89
CA LYS A 202 -6.43 6.32 4.27
C LYS A 202 -5.34 7.35 4.57
N ALA A 203 -4.10 7.09 4.15
CA ALA A 203 -2.99 8.02 4.31
C ALA A 203 -3.20 9.31 3.50
N ALA A 204 -3.69 9.22 2.26
CA ALA A 204 -4.03 10.37 1.43
C ALA A 204 -5.05 11.30 2.13
N ASN A 205 -6.17 10.70 2.56
CA ASN A 205 -7.27 11.41 3.22
C ASN A 205 -6.83 12.04 4.53
N ASN A 206 -6.05 11.31 5.34
CA ASN A 206 -5.59 11.79 6.64
C ASN A 206 -4.49 12.85 6.51
N ALA A 207 -3.59 12.76 5.53
CA ALA A 207 -2.60 13.80 5.26
C ALA A 207 -3.28 15.11 4.85
N LYS A 208 -4.29 15.03 3.97
CA LYS A 208 -5.10 16.18 3.59
C LYS A 208 -5.88 16.74 4.79
N ALA A 209 -6.55 15.90 5.56
CA ALA A 209 -7.32 16.36 6.73
C ALA A 209 -6.42 17.01 7.79
N LEU A 210 -5.23 16.46 8.02
CA LEU A 210 -4.24 17.02 8.94
C LEU A 210 -3.78 18.41 8.49
N LYS A 211 -3.49 18.56 7.19
CA LYS A 211 -3.20 19.86 6.57
C LYS A 211 -4.36 20.83 6.79
N ASP A 212 -5.56 20.49 6.33
CA ASP A 212 -6.72 21.39 6.38
C ASP A 212 -7.02 21.84 7.82
N LYS A 213 -6.82 20.94 8.79
CA LYS A 213 -7.01 21.26 10.21
C LYS A 213 -5.92 22.18 10.77
N ILE A 214 -4.65 21.98 10.42
CA ILE A 214 -3.57 22.88 10.83
C ILE A 214 -3.73 24.25 10.17
N GLU A 215 -4.09 24.32 8.88
CA GLU A 215 -4.36 25.59 8.22
C GLU A 215 -5.53 26.35 8.90
N SER A 216 -6.56 25.62 9.33
CA SER A 216 -7.69 26.19 10.07
C SER A 216 -7.32 26.65 11.48
N ASP A 217 -6.49 25.89 12.22
CA ASP A 217 -6.19 26.18 13.62
C ASP A 217 -5.16 27.31 13.77
N TYR A 218 -4.19 27.40 12.85
CA TYR A 218 -3.09 28.36 12.92
C TYR A 218 -3.14 29.48 11.85
N ASN A 219 -4.12 29.44 10.95
CA ASN A 219 -4.38 30.49 9.95
C ASN A 219 -3.20 30.82 9.00
N PHE A 220 -2.43 29.79 8.61
CA PHE A 220 -1.45 29.89 7.53
C PHE A 220 -1.49 28.64 6.65
N LYS A 221 -0.99 28.76 5.42
CA LYS A 221 -0.92 27.63 4.47
C LYS A 221 0.27 26.74 4.74
N ILE A 222 0.08 25.44 4.64
CA ILE A 222 1.13 24.44 4.84
C ILE A 222 1.05 23.34 3.80
N GLN A 223 2.20 22.79 3.41
CA GLN A 223 2.22 21.57 2.62
C GLN A 223 2.21 20.34 3.52
N SER A 224 1.55 19.29 3.05
CA SER A 224 1.55 18.01 3.75
C SER A 224 1.61 16.86 2.76
N ILE A 225 2.45 15.88 3.05
CA ILE A 225 2.54 14.63 2.29
C ILE A 225 2.50 13.46 3.27
N GLY A 226 1.69 12.45 2.95
CA GLY A 226 1.71 11.14 3.57
C GLY A 226 2.75 10.25 2.87
N ILE A 227 3.47 9.46 3.63
CA ILE A 227 4.44 8.49 3.12
C ILE A 227 4.14 7.15 3.77
N ILE A 228 3.85 6.14 2.95
CA ILE A 228 3.79 4.76 3.40
C ILE A 228 5.17 4.15 3.19
N TYR A 229 5.88 3.88 4.29
CA TYR A 229 7.26 3.42 4.27
C TYR A 229 7.38 1.95 4.68
N PHE A 230 7.80 1.11 3.74
CA PHE A 230 8.14 -0.29 3.99
C PHE A 230 9.56 -0.42 4.50
N SER A 231 9.70 -0.37 5.83
CA SER A 231 11.00 -0.35 6.51
C SER A 231 11.78 -1.66 6.48
N ASP A 232 11.12 -2.77 6.13
CA ASP A 232 11.70 -4.09 5.96
C ASP A 232 12.23 -4.34 4.54
N GLY A 233 12.06 -3.37 3.63
CA GLY A 233 12.45 -3.52 2.23
C GLY A 233 11.63 -4.59 1.50
N SER A 234 10.42 -4.91 1.97
CA SER A 234 9.55 -5.91 1.35
C SER A 234 9.34 -5.60 -0.14
N VAL A 235 9.93 -6.46 -0.99
CA VAL A 235 10.02 -6.31 -2.46
C VAL A 235 8.78 -6.86 -3.17
N ASN A 236 7.86 -7.51 -2.45
CA ASN A 236 6.73 -8.25 -3.04
C ASN A 236 5.41 -7.47 -2.98
N ILE A 237 5.46 -6.19 -3.34
CA ILE A 237 4.26 -5.36 -3.50
C ILE A 237 3.86 -5.40 -4.97
N ILE A 238 2.65 -5.88 -5.24
CA ILE A 238 2.03 -5.76 -6.54
C ILE A 238 1.12 -4.56 -6.47
N GLU A 239 1.50 -3.49 -7.15
CA GLU A 239 0.67 -2.30 -7.28
C GLU A 239 -0.43 -2.57 -8.31
N GLY A 240 -1.66 -2.24 -7.95
CA GLY A 240 -2.82 -2.25 -8.85
C GLY A 240 -2.75 -1.12 -9.88
N SER A 241 -3.81 -0.32 -9.94
CA SER A 241 -3.93 0.84 -10.82
C SER A 241 -2.97 1.96 -10.43
N GLU A 242 -2.34 2.61 -11.41
CA GLU A 242 -1.27 3.60 -11.21
C GLU A 242 -1.74 5.01 -10.81
N GLU A 243 -3.05 5.25 -10.63
CA GLU A 243 -3.53 6.57 -10.22
C GLU A 243 -3.09 6.88 -8.79
N ARG A 244 -1.99 7.62 -8.69
CA ARG A 244 -1.48 8.13 -7.42
C ARG A 244 -2.39 9.24 -6.90
N ASP A 245 -2.91 9.05 -5.70
CA ASP A 245 -3.64 10.08 -4.99
C ASP A 245 -2.70 11.25 -4.69
N LYS A 246 -3.22 12.47 -4.86
CA LYS A 246 -2.53 13.66 -4.37
C LYS A 246 -2.39 13.50 -2.85
N TYR A 247 -1.24 13.88 -2.30
CA TYR A 247 -0.91 13.83 -0.86
C TYR A 247 -0.37 12.51 -0.30
N VAL A 248 -0.10 11.47 -1.10
CA VAL A 248 0.56 10.26 -0.57
C VAL A 248 1.50 9.60 -1.56
N ASP A 249 2.66 9.18 -1.07
CA ASP A 249 3.61 8.34 -1.80
C ASP A 249 3.92 7.05 -1.03
N THR A 250 4.29 6.04 -1.80
CA THR A 250 4.63 4.72 -1.28
C THR A 250 6.11 4.46 -1.56
N VAL A 251 6.88 4.08 -0.53
CA VAL A 251 8.33 3.92 -0.62
C VAL A 251 8.80 2.65 0.10
N SER A 252 9.71 1.92 -0.53
CA SER A 252 10.24 0.65 0.00
C SER A 252 11.75 0.65 0.20
N THR A 253 12.45 1.69 -0.25
CA THR A 253 13.90 1.82 -0.08
C THR A 253 14.27 3.18 0.54
N PRO A 254 15.41 3.27 1.25
CA PRO A 254 15.92 4.55 1.75
C PRO A 254 16.12 5.58 0.63
N THR A 255 16.57 5.16 -0.56
CA THR A 255 16.75 6.05 -1.70
C THR A 255 15.43 6.58 -2.25
N SER A 256 14.39 5.73 -2.34
CA SER A 256 13.04 6.20 -2.71
C SER A 256 12.46 7.15 -1.66
N LEU A 257 12.70 6.88 -0.38
CA LEU A 257 12.27 7.74 0.73
C LEU A 257 12.97 9.10 0.67
N GLU A 258 14.28 9.11 0.42
CA GLU A 258 15.07 10.33 0.22
C GLU A 258 14.52 11.14 -0.95
N LYS A 259 14.25 10.50 -2.10
CA LYS A 259 13.70 11.16 -3.28
C LYS A 259 12.31 11.76 -3.02
N VAL A 260 11.41 11.06 -2.35
CA VAL A 260 10.06 11.60 -2.04
C VAL A 260 10.15 12.80 -1.08
N ILE A 261 11.02 12.73 -0.07
CA ILE A 261 11.28 13.87 0.82
C ILE A 261 11.91 15.02 0.02
N GLU A 262 12.81 14.72 -0.92
CA GLU A 262 13.43 15.70 -1.79
C GLU A 262 12.41 16.43 -2.67
N ASP A 263 11.53 15.67 -3.33
CA ASP A 263 10.47 16.18 -4.18
C ASP A 263 9.52 17.05 -3.35
N ALA A 264 9.18 16.65 -2.12
CA ALA A 264 8.37 17.45 -1.19
C ALA A 264 9.06 18.77 -0.81
N ILE A 265 10.36 18.77 -0.57
CA ILE A 265 11.15 19.99 -0.31
C ILE A 265 11.12 20.93 -1.52
N GLN A 266 11.37 20.39 -2.73
CA GLN A 266 11.43 21.19 -3.95
C GLN A 266 10.07 21.76 -4.38
N LEU A 267 9.00 20.98 -4.15
CA LEU A 267 7.63 21.39 -4.48
C LEU A 267 7.01 22.31 -3.43
N SER A 268 7.74 22.63 -2.34
CA SER A 268 7.26 23.51 -1.29
C SER A 268 7.07 24.95 -1.75
N LYS A 269 5.81 25.40 -1.72
CA LYS A 269 5.37 26.75 -2.12
C LYS A 269 5.14 27.67 -0.92
N HIS A 270 5.03 27.11 0.28
CA HIS A 270 4.66 27.81 1.50
C HIS A 270 5.61 27.39 2.63
N PRO A 271 6.88 27.82 2.58
CA PRO A 271 7.81 27.54 3.67
C PRO A 271 7.35 28.23 4.96
N LEU A 272 7.50 27.53 6.07
CA LEU A 272 7.17 28.00 7.41
C LEU A 272 8.33 28.80 7.99
N ASN A 273 8.02 29.84 8.75
CA ASN A 273 9.00 30.54 9.55
C ASN A 273 9.23 29.84 10.91
N ASP A 274 10.27 30.26 11.64
CA ASP A 274 10.66 29.63 12.91
C ASP A 274 9.56 29.71 13.99
N GLU A 275 8.77 30.80 13.99
CA GLU A 275 7.66 30.99 14.94
C GLU A 275 6.52 30.00 14.66
N GLN A 276 6.05 29.93 13.42
CA GLN A 276 5.02 28.97 12.97
C GLN A 276 5.45 27.53 13.25
N LEU A 277 6.72 27.23 13.01
CA LEU A 277 7.28 25.91 13.24
C LEU A 277 7.32 25.53 14.72
N SER A 278 7.67 26.49 15.59
CA SER A 278 7.61 26.31 17.05
C SER A 278 6.17 26.13 17.52
N GLU A 279 5.24 26.92 16.99
CA GLU A 279 3.82 26.88 17.37
C GLU A 279 3.18 25.52 17.06
N ILE A 280 3.36 24.99 15.85
CA ILE A 280 2.88 23.64 15.49
C ILE A 280 3.59 22.60 16.38
N SER A 281 4.90 22.68 16.53
CA SER A 281 5.69 21.70 17.28
C SER A 281 5.30 21.65 18.76
N GLU A 282 5.02 22.80 19.37
CA GLU A 282 4.51 22.91 20.74
C GLU A 282 3.09 22.39 20.85
N GLY A 283 2.21 22.70 19.89
CA GLY A 283 0.84 22.19 19.86
C GLY A 283 0.79 20.65 19.94
N PHE A 284 1.65 19.97 19.18
CA PHE A 284 1.78 18.50 19.27
C PHE A 284 2.37 18.03 20.61
N LYS A 285 3.33 18.77 21.18
CA LYS A 285 4.02 18.39 22.43
C LYS A 285 3.18 18.60 23.70
N GLN A 286 2.36 19.66 23.75
CA GLN A 286 1.53 20.02 24.91
C GLN A 286 0.50 18.94 25.27
N HIS A 287 0.22 18.03 24.35
CA HIS A 287 -0.74 16.95 24.52
C HIS A 287 -0.11 15.58 24.24
N MET A 288 1.17 15.42 24.56
CA MET A 288 1.79 14.09 24.62
C MET A 288 1.51 13.44 25.98
N ASN A 289 1.26 12.13 25.99
CA ASN A 289 1.23 11.34 27.20
C ASN A 289 2.67 11.22 27.74
N ASN A 290 2.87 11.54 29.02
CA ASN A 290 4.14 11.35 29.73
C ASN A 290 4.52 9.87 29.83
#